data_AF-A0A3P7IW25-F1
#
_entry.id   AF-A0A3P7IW25-F1
#
_cell.length_a   1.000
_cell.length_b   1.000
_cell.length_c   1.000
_cell.angle_alpha   90.00
_cell.angle_beta   90.00
_cell.angle_gamma   90.00
#
_symmetry.space_group_name_H-M   'P 1'
#
loop_
_entity.id
_entity.type
_entity.pdbx_description
1 polymer ?
#
loop_
_entity_poly.entity_id
_entity_poly.type
_entity_poly.pdbx_seq_one_letter_code
_entity_poly.pdbx_strand_id
1 'polypeptide(L)'
;YQCPVQIDYVLAYEEDGNDASESPSTADFEKLDQDVDQDEDTEDQNTPQTASSTKEKKQNRRFYFETNLQKMGLQIERVMISPKLGRTRFVLLHAPFPVLEKQAQLLSVKLPVQQSDVDFKDRTSLPGFLDSILSKIGIFDFEPRVKKVLEEPDFFTAPYSSDRRKQFVNWDRPDILFPHAERSRMVYDLLTRAHYDDPRLNSKGKTQNHYRFGIERLVAQGVYTAAYPLHQVMA
;
A
#
# COMPACT_ATOMS: atom_id res chain seq x y z
N TYR A 1 17.00 -11.66 -15.76
CA TYR A 1 16.78 -10.21 -15.72
C TYR A 1 16.07 -9.88 -14.42
N GLN A 2 16.75 -9.22 -13.50
CA GLN A 2 16.15 -8.76 -12.25
C GLN A 2 15.35 -7.50 -12.58
N CYS A 3 14.04 -7.53 -12.31
CA CYS A 3 13.17 -6.37 -12.51
C CYS A 3 13.67 -5.22 -11.63
N PRO A 4 13.77 -3.97 -12.13
CA PRO A 4 14.19 -2.84 -11.31
C PRO A 4 13.31 -2.72 -10.06
N VAL A 5 13.96 -2.46 -8.93
CA VAL A 5 13.30 -2.40 -7.63
C VAL A 5 12.55 -1.07 -7.53
N GLN A 6 11.26 -1.08 -7.85
CA GLN A 6 10.36 0.07 -7.75
C GLN A 6 9.70 0.10 -6.38
N ILE A 7 9.60 1.28 -5.76
CA ILE A 7 8.87 1.48 -4.50
C ILE A 7 7.39 1.61 -4.83
N ASP A 8 6.57 0.70 -4.30
CA ASP A 8 5.12 0.68 -4.55
C ASP A 8 4.33 1.40 -3.47
N TYR A 9 4.84 1.38 -2.23
CA TYR A 9 4.18 1.95 -1.07
C TYR A 9 5.19 2.34 0.03
N VAL A 10 4.85 3.33 0.83
CA VAL A 10 5.70 3.84 1.91
C VAL A 10 4.91 3.89 3.22
N LEU A 11 5.48 3.36 4.29
CA LEU A 11 4.99 3.54 5.65
C LEU A 11 5.94 4.47 6.39
N ALA A 12 5.40 5.43 7.14
CA ALA A 12 6.16 6.36 7.94
C ALA A 12 5.74 6.27 9.41
N TYR A 13 6.70 6.32 10.33
CA TYR A 13 6.44 6.42 11.76
C TYR A 13 7.49 7.29 12.44
N GLU A 14 7.13 7.91 13.55
CA GLU A 14 8.05 8.69 14.37
C GLU A 14 8.48 7.89 15.59
N GLU A 15 9.74 8.03 15.98
CA GLU A 15 10.20 7.54 17.28
C GLU A 15 10.49 8.68 18.25
N ASP A 16 9.84 8.60 19.41
CA ASP A 16 10.08 9.50 20.52
C ASP A 16 11.54 9.41 20.93
N GLY A 17 12.24 10.55 20.79
CA GLY A 17 13.70 10.65 20.77
C GLY A 17 14.39 10.47 22.12
N ASN A 18 14.01 9.45 22.89
CA ASN A 18 14.86 8.93 23.94
C ASN A 18 15.52 7.64 23.42
N ASP A 19 16.84 7.79 23.26
CA ASP A 19 17.86 6.79 22.99
C ASP A 19 18.07 6.38 21.52
N ALA A 20 19.10 7.01 20.95
CA ALA A 20 19.93 6.37 19.94
C ALA A 20 20.52 5.08 20.52
N SER A 21 20.61 4.06 19.66
CA SER A 21 21.16 2.71 19.88
C SER A 21 20.42 1.82 20.89
N GLU A 22 19.56 0.94 20.37
CA GLU A 22 19.70 -0.51 20.55
C GLU A 22 18.63 -1.25 19.73
N SER A 23 19.06 -2.06 18.76
CA SER A 23 18.22 -3.12 18.20
C SER A 23 18.20 -4.24 19.24
N PRO A 24 17.06 -4.70 19.77
CA PRO A 24 17.07 -5.77 20.75
C PRO A 24 17.52 -7.07 20.07
N SER A 25 18.49 -7.74 20.68
CA SER A 25 18.88 -9.10 20.31
C SER A 25 17.93 -10.11 20.97
N THR A 26 17.94 -11.34 20.48
CA THR A 26 16.99 -12.42 20.85
C THR A 26 17.05 -12.86 22.33
N ALA A 27 17.93 -12.30 23.16
CA ALA A 27 18.19 -12.76 24.52
C ALA A 27 17.48 -11.96 25.64
N ASP A 28 16.90 -10.79 25.35
CA ASP A 28 16.35 -9.91 26.40
C ASP A 28 14.91 -10.27 26.83
N PHE A 29 14.36 -11.38 26.32
CA PHE A 29 12.96 -11.76 26.48
C PHE A 29 12.61 -12.61 27.72
N GLU A 30 13.58 -13.08 28.50
CA GLU A 30 13.32 -14.04 29.60
C GLU A 30 12.97 -13.42 30.96
N LYS A 31 12.88 -12.10 31.08
CA LYS A 31 12.41 -11.46 32.33
C LYS A 31 11.41 -10.37 32.06
N LEU A 32 10.14 -10.71 32.09
CA LEU A 32 9.09 -9.89 32.70
C LEU A 32 7.81 -10.74 32.73
N ASP A 33 7.40 -11.16 33.93
CA ASP A 33 6.10 -11.77 34.19
C ASP A 33 5.46 -10.98 35.34
N GLN A 34 4.12 -10.91 35.28
CA GLN A 34 3.18 -10.24 36.21
C GLN A 34 2.90 -8.75 35.91
N ASP A 35 1.87 -8.48 35.09
CA ASP A 35 0.58 -7.99 35.60
C ASP A 35 -0.39 -7.53 34.47
N VAL A 36 -1.61 -8.10 34.52
CA VAL A 36 -2.91 -7.63 33.97
C VAL A 36 -3.01 -7.26 32.48
N ASP A 37 -3.46 -8.22 31.65
CA ASP A 37 -4.09 -7.95 30.34
C ASP A 37 -5.60 -8.17 30.45
N GLN A 38 -6.34 -7.10 30.79
CA GLN A 38 -7.77 -7.00 30.43
C GLN A 38 -7.87 -6.46 29.01
N ASP A 39 -8.85 -6.97 28.27
CA ASP A 39 -9.09 -6.70 26.86
C ASP A 39 -9.34 -5.19 26.62
N GLU A 40 -8.31 -4.44 26.20
CA GLU A 40 -8.42 -3.02 25.82
C GLU A 40 -8.91 -2.85 24.37
N ASP A 41 -10.18 -3.20 24.12
CA ASP A 41 -10.97 -2.62 23.00
C ASP A 41 -12.16 -1.78 23.54
N THR A 42 -12.22 -1.53 24.84
CA THR A 42 -13.06 -0.49 25.45
C THR A 42 -12.20 0.71 25.82
N GLU A 43 -12.54 1.87 25.25
CA GLU A 43 -11.99 3.17 25.63
C GLU A 43 -12.26 3.43 27.12
N ASP A 44 -11.29 3.16 27.99
CA ASP A 44 -11.28 3.68 29.36
C ASP A 44 -10.01 4.52 29.56
N GLN A 45 -10.21 5.84 29.63
CA GLN A 45 -9.17 6.86 29.71
C GLN A 45 -8.45 6.94 31.07
N ASN A 46 -8.29 5.87 31.86
CA ASN A 46 -7.79 6.06 33.23
C ASN A 46 -6.98 4.94 33.87
N THR A 47 -5.96 4.44 33.17
CA THR A 47 -4.86 3.69 33.80
C THR A 47 -3.52 4.26 33.33
N PRO A 48 -2.62 4.71 34.24
CA PRO A 48 -1.32 5.24 33.86
C PRO A 48 -0.42 4.09 33.36
N GLN A 49 -0.55 3.71 32.08
CA GLN A 49 0.43 2.86 31.42
C GLN A 49 1.75 3.63 31.35
N THR A 50 2.83 3.01 31.79
CA THR A 50 4.17 3.61 31.70
C THR A 50 4.54 3.81 30.23
N ALA A 51 5.06 4.98 29.86
CA ALA A 51 5.38 5.33 28.47
C ALA A 51 6.30 4.30 27.77
N SER A 52 7.14 3.60 28.55
CA SER A 52 7.98 2.49 28.08
C SER A 52 7.16 1.32 27.53
N SER A 53 6.11 0.91 28.24
CA SER A 53 5.24 -0.22 27.84
C SER A 53 4.50 0.07 26.54
N THR A 54 4.00 1.30 26.36
CA THR A 54 3.30 1.68 25.13
C THR A 54 4.25 1.73 23.93
N LYS A 55 5.49 2.19 24.11
CA LYS A 55 6.53 2.19 23.05
C LYS A 55 6.86 0.76 22.60
N GLU A 56 7.07 -0.15 23.55
CA GLU A 56 7.34 -1.56 23.29
C GLU A 56 6.17 -2.24 22.57
N LYS A 57 4.92 -1.99 23.01
CA LYS A 57 3.70 -2.48 22.33
C LYS A 57 3.65 -2.03 20.87
N LYS A 58 3.94 -0.75 20.58
CA LYS A 58 3.97 -0.23 19.19
C LYS A 58 5.07 -0.88 18.36
N GLN A 59 6.26 -1.06 18.95
CA GLN A 59 7.39 -1.72 18.27
C GLN A 59 7.08 -3.19 17.95
N ASN A 60 6.48 -3.94 18.88
CA ASN A 60 6.07 -5.33 18.65
C ASN A 60 5.02 -5.44 17.55
N ARG A 61 4.01 -4.55 17.53
CA ARG A 61 3.01 -4.51 16.45
C ARG A 61 3.66 -4.26 15.08
N ARG A 62 4.62 -3.32 14.98
CA ARG A 62 5.38 -3.09 13.73
C ARG A 62 6.16 -4.34 13.31
N PHE A 63 6.86 -4.95 14.24
CA PHE A 63 7.68 -6.14 13.98
C PHE A 63 6.85 -7.29 13.39
N TYR A 64 5.72 -7.64 14.02
CA TYR A 64 4.86 -8.71 13.51
C TYR A 64 4.20 -8.36 12.18
N PHE A 65 3.76 -7.11 12.02
CA PHE A 65 3.19 -6.64 10.76
C PHE A 65 4.20 -6.75 9.60
N GLU A 66 5.40 -6.18 9.76
CA GLU A 66 6.47 -6.23 8.75
C GLU A 66 6.91 -7.67 8.44
N THR A 67 7.04 -8.51 9.48
CA THR A 67 7.37 -9.94 9.31
C THR A 67 6.29 -10.66 8.51
N ASN A 68 5.01 -10.37 8.76
CA ASN A 68 3.92 -10.98 8.01
C ASN A 68 3.84 -10.46 6.57
N LEU A 69 4.13 -9.19 6.31
CA LEU A 69 4.27 -8.65 4.95
C LEU A 69 5.39 -9.35 4.18
N GLN A 70 6.53 -9.62 4.83
CA GLN A 70 7.61 -10.41 4.22
C GLN A 70 7.17 -11.85 3.91
N LYS A 71 6.40 -12.49 4.79
CA LYS A 71 5.81 -13.82 4.51
C LYS A 71 4.83 -13.81 3.34
N MET A 72 4.11 -12.70 3.13
CA MET A 72 3.25 -12.50 1.95
C MET A 72 4.06 -12.26 0.66
N GLY A 73 5.39 -12.12 0.78
CA GLY A 73 6.33 -12.00 -0.34
C GLY A 73 6.74 -10.57 -0.67
N LEU A 74 6.32 -9.56 0.11
CA LEU A 74 6.78 -8.19 -0.07
C LEU A 74 8.23 -8.05 0.40
N GLN A 75 8.99 -7.23 -0.32
CA GLN A 75 10.33 -6.84 0.06
C GLN A 75 10.26 -5.50 0.79
N ILE A 76 11.02 -5.39 1.89
CA ILE A 76 10.98 -4.24 2.79
C ILE A 76 12.37 -3.64 2.90
N GLU A 77 12.48 -2.34 2.63
CA GLU A 77 13.69 -1.54 2.88
C GLU A 77 13.39 -0.51 3.97
N ARG A 78 14.30 -0.34 4.94
CA ARG A 78 14.15 0.61 6.03
C ARG A 78 15.11 1.77 5.83
N VAL A 79 14.56 2.98 5.73
CA VAL A 79 15.33 4.21 5.51
C VAL A 79 15.17 5.12 6.71
N MET A 80 16.31 5.56 7.25
CA MET A 80 16.37 6.58 8.30
C MET A 80 16.74 7.91 7.66
N ILE A 81 15.92 8.94 7.88
CA ILE A 81 16.33 10.30 7.55
C ILE A 81 17.41 10.73 8.54
N SER A 82 18.40 11.47 8.05
CA SER A 82 19.54 11.97 8.83
C SER A 82 19.10 12.52 10.20
N PRO A 83 19.85 12.24 11.28
CA PRO A 83 19.48 12.59 12.66
C PRO A 83 19.28 14.09 12.90
N LYS A 84 19.68 14.94 11.95
CA LYS A 84 19.52 16.40 12.00
C LYS A 84 18.15 16.88 11.51
N LEU A 85 17.38 16.07 10.78
CA LEU A 85 16.18 16.53 10.05
C LEU A 85 14.87 15.84 10.45
N GLY A 86 14.88 14.72 11.18
CA GLY A 86 13.64 14.15 11.68
C GLY A 86 13.78 12.89 12.51
N ARG A 87 12.83 12.72 13.45
CA ARG A 87 12.57 11.47 14.20
C ARG A 87 11.81 10.43 13.36
N THR A 88 11.58 10.73 12.09
CA THR A 88 10.73 9.96 11.18
C THR A 88 11.54 8.85 10.50
N ARG A 89 10.96 7.66 10.50
CA ARG A 89 11.49 6.47 9.86
C ARG A 89 10.55 6.04 8.75
N PHE A 90 11.15 5.61 7.65
CA PHE A 90 10.43 5.17 6.46
C PHE A 90 10.67 3.70 6.22
N VAL A 91 9.59 3.00 5.91
CA VAL A 91 9.57 1.59 5.50
C VAL A 91 9.07 1.59 4.06
N LEU A 92 9.98 1.32 3.14
CA LEU A 92 9.70 1.25 1.71
C LEU A 92 9.30 -0.18 1.37
N LEU A 93 8.16 -0.32 0.71
CA LEU A 93 7.59 -1.60 0.30
C LEU A 93 7.75 -1.77 -1.20
N HIS A 94 8.27 -2.93 -1.58
CA HIS A 94 8.48 -3.34 -2.95
C HIS A 94 7.76 -4.66 -3.20
N ALA A 95 6.88 -4.70 -4.19
CA ALA A 95 6.18 -5.90 -4.60
C ALA A 95 6.91 -6.55 -5.80
N PRO A 96 7.50 -7.74 -5.60
CA PRO A 96 8.11 -8.47 -6.70
C PRO A 96 7.01 -8.99 -7.64
N PHE A 97 7.37 -9.18 -8.92
CA PHE A 97 6.44 -9.60 -9.96
C PHE A 97 5.56 -10.82 -9.60
N PRO A 98 6.08 -11.91 -8.99
CA PRO A 98 5.24 -13.06 -8.64
C PRO A 98 4.15 -12.74 -7.61
N VAL A 99 4.37 -11.74 -6.75
CA VAL A 99 3.36 -11.29 -5.77
C VAL A 99 2.30 -10.46 -6.49
N LEU A 100 2.72 -9.51 -7.32
CA LEU A 100 1.82 -8.69 -8.13
C LEU A 100 0.96 -9.55 -9.06
N GLU A 101 1.54 -10.56 -9.69
CA GLU A 101 0.81 -11.47 -10.56
C GLU A 101 -0.34 -12.18 -9.83
N LYS A 102 -0.06 -12.72 -8.63
CA LYS A 102 -1.07 -13.38 -7.81
C LYS A 102 -2.16 -12.40 -7.36
N GLN A 103 -1.77 -11.19 -6.96
CA GLN A 103 -2.73 -10.16 -6.56
C GLN A 103 -3.57 -9.68 -7.74
N ALA A 104 -2.98 -9.51 -8.92
CA ALA A 104 -3.68 -9.07 -10.12
C ALA A 104 -4.77 -10.07 -10.53
N GLN A 105 -4.48 -11.37 -10.43
CA GLN A 105 -5.46 -12.42 -10.69
C GLN A 105 -6.57 -12.43 -9.63
N LEU A 106 -6.21 -12.30 -8.34
CA LEU A 106 -7.18 -12.27 -7.24
C LEU A 106 -8.13 -11.07 -7.33
N LEU A 107 -7.61 -9.90 -7.70
CA LEU A 107 -8.38 -8.67 -7.84
C LEU A 107 -9.02 -8.49 -9.23
N SER A 108 -8.80 -9.43 -10.15
CA SER A 108 -9.27 -9.33 -11.54
C SER A 108 -8.89 -8.00 -12.20
N VAL A 109 -7.63 -7.56 -12.02
CA VAL A 109 -7.11 -6.30 -12.57
C VAL A 109 -7.31 -6.28 -14.08
N LYS A 110 -7.93 -5.22 -14.60
CA LYS A 110 -8.16 -5.07 -16.04
C LYS A 110 -6.91 -4.50 -16.70
N LEU A 111 -6.33 -5.26 -17.62
CA LEU A 111 -5.16 -4.83 -18.40
C LEU A 111 -5.51 -4.70 -19.89
N PRO A 112 -4.81 -3.84 -20.63
CA PRO A 112 -4.99 -3.70 -22.07
C PRO A 112 -4.57 -5.00 -22.80
N VAL A 113 -5.42 -5.43 -23.74
CA VAL A 113 -5.21 -6.62 -24.61
C VAL A 113 -4.85 -6.17 -26.01
N GLN A 114 -5.65 -5.27 -26.58
CA GLN A 114 -5.51 -4.79 -27.95
C GLN A 114 -5.86 -3.31 -28.02
N GLN A 115 -5.10 -2.54 -28.79
CA GLN A 115 -5.43 -1.16 -29.08
C GLN A 115 -6.76 -1.12 -29.84
N SER A 116 -7.70 -0.28 -29.41
CA SER A 116 -8.96 -0.19 -30.13
C SER A 116 -8.71 0.38 -31.52
N ASP A 117 -9.09 -0.39 -32.52
CA ASP A 117 -9.20 0.00 -33.93
C ASP A 117 -10.50 0.77 -34.22
N VAL A 118 -11.32 0.98 -33.17
CA VAL A 118 -12.56 1.73 -33.24
C VAL A 118 -12.26 3.22 -33.01
N ASP A 119 -12.30 4.00 -34.09
CA ASP A 119 -12.36 5.45 -33.99
C ASP A 119 -13.71 5.84 -33.37
N PHE A 120 -13.75 6.06 -32.05
CA PHE A 120 -14.90 6.68 -31.41
C PHE A 120 -14.95 8.16 -31.76
N LYS A 121 -15.36 8.48 -33.00
CA LYS A 121 -15.50 9.85 -33.50
C LYS A 121 -16.44 10.72 -32.65
N ASP A 122 -17.29 10.14 -31.79
CA ASP A 122 -18.34 10.86 -31.05
C ASP A 122 -18.46 10.42 -29.58
N ARG A 123 -17.39 10.50 -28.78
CA ARG A 123 -17.53 10.40 -27.29
C ARG A 123 -18.16 11.66 -26.69
N THR A 124 -18.32 12.72 -27.47
CA THR A 124 -19.05 13.95 -27.12
C THR A 124 -20.48 13.96 -27.67
N SER A 125 -21.18 12.82 -27.72
CA SER A 125 -22.62 12.84 -28.01
C SER A 125 -23.43 13.29 -26.78
N LEU A 126 -23.14 14.50 -26.28
CA LEU A 126 -24.16 15.26 -25.57
C LEU A 126 -25.25 15.59 -26.62
N PRO A 127 -26.54 15.50 -26.27
CA PRO A 127 -27.61 15.86 -27.21
C PRO A 127 -27.34 17.28 -27.74
N GLY A 128 -27.29 17.44 -29.07
CA GLY A 128 -26.63 18.55 -29.78
C GLY A 128 -27.01 19.99 -29.41
N PHE A 129 -28.03 20.19 -28.56
CA PHE A 129 -28.31 21.48 -27.94
C PHE A 129 -27.30 21.86 -26.85
N LEU A 130 -26.89 20.90 -26.01
CA LEU A 130 -25.88 21.14 -24.96
C LEU A 130 -24.51 21.38 -25.57
N ASP A 131 -24.14 20.63 -26.61
CA ASP A 131 -22.88 20.82 -27.32
C ASP A 131 -22.78 22.20 -28.00
N SER A 132 -23.90 22.70 -28.58
CA SER A 132 -23.95 24.07 -29.14
C SER A 132 -23.85 25.17 -28.09
N ILE A 133 -24.35 24.94 -26.87
CA ILE A 133 -24.22 25.88 -25.75
C ILE A 133 -22.80 25.85 -25.17
N LEU A 134 -22.25 24.66 -24.98
CA LEU A 134 -20.93 24.44 -24.39
C LEU A 134 -19.79 24.91 -25.30
N SER A 135 -19.92 24.70 -26.61
CA SER A 135 -19.00 25.25 -27.62
C SER A 135 -19.04 26.78 -27.67
N LYS A 136 -20.22 27.40 -27.56
CA LYS A 136 -20.37 28.87 -27.50
C LYS A 136 -19.78 29.50 -26.23
N ILE A 137 -19.76 28.74 -25.12
CA ILE A 137 -19.25 29.20 -23.83
C ILE A 137 -17.75 28.88 -23.68
N GLY A 138 -17.14 28.17 -24.63
CA GLY A 138 -15.70 27.90 -24.66
C GLY A 138 -15.20 26.97 -23.55
N ILE A 139 -16.10 26.29 -22.82
CA ILE A 139 -15.76 25.40 -21.69
C ILE A 139 -14.96 24.17 -22.17
N PHE A 140 -15.16 23.76 -23.43
CA PHE A 140 -14.49 22.61 -24.05
C PHE A 140 -13.46 23.00 -25.11
N ASP A 141 -13.14 24.29 -25.26
CA ASP A 141 -12.10 24.71 -26.20
C ASP A 141 -10.72 24.63 -25.55
N PHE A 142 -10.34 23.40 -25.22
CA PHE A 142 -9.02 23.10 -24.69
C PHE A 142 -7.96 23.40 -25.75
N GLU A 143 -6.85 23.99 -25.33
CA GLU A 143 -5.67 24.23 -26.17
C GLU A 143 -5.28 22.91 -26.88
N PRO A 144 -4.87 22.92 -28.16
CA PRO A 144 -4.58 21.70 -28.93
C PRO A 144 -3.53 20.79 -28.26
N ARG A 145 -2.69 21.36 -27.39
CA ARG A 145 -1.73 20.61 -26.55
C ARG A 145 -2.42 19.75 -25.48
N VAL A 146 -3.49 20.26 -24.88
CA VAL A 146 -4.27 19.58 -23.84
C VAL A 146 -5.19 18.53 -24.47
N LYS A 147 -5.76 18.80 -25.64
CA LYS A 147 -6.54 17.80 -26.40
C LYS A 147 -5.70 16.56 -26.75
N LYS A 148 -4.46 16.75 -27.17
CA LYS A 148 -3.54 15.63 -27.49
C LYS A 148 -3.13 14.78 -26.28
N VAL A 149 -3.13 15.36 -25.08
CA VAL A 149 -2.87 14.62 -23.82
C VAL A 149 -4.13 13.88 -23.34
N LEU A 150 -5.32 14.44 -23.61
CA LEU A 150 -6.62 13.81 -23.32
C LEU A 150 -6.98 12.69 -24.31
N GLU A 151 -6.42 12.71 -25.51
CA GLU A 151 -6.49 11.63 -26.51
C GLU A 151 -5.58 10.44 -26.11
N GLU A 152 -5.74 9.93 -24.90
CA GLU A 152 -5.12 8.64 -24.56
C GLU A 152 -5.72 7.56 -25.48
N PRO A 153 -4.88 6.74 -26.15
CA PRO A 153 -5.39 5.70 -27.03
C PRO A 153 -6.24 4.72 -26.23
N ASP A 154 -7.48 4.51 -26.70
CA ASP A 154 -8.37 3.53 -26.11
C ASP A 154 -7.83 2.10 -26.34
N PHE A 155 -7.91 1.27 -25.31
CA PHE A 155 -7.55 -0.15 -25.40
C PHE A 155 -8.74 -1.00 -24.98
N PHE A 156 -8.93 -2.13 -25.65
CA PHE A 156 -9.77 -3.20 -25.12
C PHE A 156 -9.09 -3.78 -23.89
N THR A 157 -9.80 -3.80 -22.77
CA THR A 157 -9.29 -4.32 -21.49
C THR A 157 -9.95 -5.65 -21.12
N ALA A 158 -9.18 -6.54 -20.50
CA ALA A 158 -9.69 -7.81 -19.96
C ALA A 158 -9.11 -8.06 -18.57
N PRO A 159 -9.80 -8.80 -17.68
CA PRO A 159 -9.27 -9.18 -16.39
C PRO A 159 -8.03 -10.08 -16.56
N TYR A 160 -7.00 -9.77 -15.78
CA TYR A 160 -5.72 -10.46 -15.83
C TYR A 160 -5.85 -11.93 -15.44
N SER A 161 -5.16 -12.79 -16.17
CA SER A 161 -5.08 -14.22 -15.92
C SER A 161 -3.69 -14.71 -16.28
N SER A 162 -3.01 -15.39 -15.36
CA SER A 162 -1.68 -15.98 -15.57
C SER A 162 -1.63 -16.87 -16.82
N ASP A 163 -2.67 -17.68 -17.01
CA ASP A 163 -2.78 -18.65 -18.11
C ASP A 163 -2.84 -17.98 -19.50
N ARG A 164 -3.38 -16.75 -19.55
CA ARG A 164 -3.56 -15.98 -20.77
C ARG A 164 -2.63 -14.76 -20.84
N ARG A 165 -1.50 -14.78 -20.11
CA ARG A 165 -0.59 -13.62 -20.03
C ARG A 165 -0.19 -13.05 -21.40
N LYS A 166 0.06 -13.91 -22.38
CA LYS A 166 0.49 -13.53 -23.75
C LYS A 166 -0.53 -12.69 -24.54
N GLN A 167 -1.77 -12.60 -24.07
CA GLN A 167 -2.82 -11.78 -24.70
C GLN A 167 -2.71 -10.31 -24.31
N PHE A 168 -2.05 -9.99 -23.19
CA PHE A 168 -1.95 -8.62 -22.71
C PHE A 168 -0.81 -7.86 -23.38
N VAL A 169 -0.99 -6.55 -23.53
CA VAL A 169 0.06 -5.65 -23.97
C VAL A 169 1.22 -5.69 -22.96
N ASN A 170 2.46 -5.67 -23.44
CA ASN A 170 3.68 -5.73 -22.63
C ASN A 170 3.85 -7.01 -21.78
N TRP A 171 3.26 -8.13 -22.18
CA TRP A 171 3.37 -9.42 -21.46
C TRP A 171 4.81 -9.91 -21.25
N ASP A 172 5.74 -9.50 -22.11
CA ASP A 172 7.16 -9.82 -22.09
C ASP A 172 7.95 -8.98 -21.08
N ARG A 173 7.40 -7.83 -20.68
CA ARG A 173 8.04 -6.85 -19.79
C ARG A 173 7.34 -6.77 -18.44
N PRO A 174 7.79 -7.54 -17.43
CA PRO A 174 7.17 -7.58 -16.11
C PRO A 174 7.26 -6.25 -15.33
N ASP A 175 8.17 -5.38 -15.73
CA ASP A 175 8.39 -4.03 -15.20
C ASP A 175 7.26 -3.05 -15.56
N ILE A 176 6.69 -3.17 -16.76
CA ILE A 176 5.65 -2.24 -17.26
C ILE A 176 4.27 -2.88 -17.44
N LEU A 177 4.15 -4.20 -17.24
CA LEU A 177 2.88 -4.92 -17.39
C LEU A 177 1.78 -4.36 -16.47
N PHE A 178 2.14 -4.02 -15.24
CA PHE A 178 1.23 -3.45 -14.26
C PHE A 178 1.50 -1.94 -14.12
N PRO A 179 0.53 -1.07 -14.47
CA PRO A 179 0.65 0.37 -14.22
C PRO A 179 0.91 0.66 -12.74
N HIS A 180 1.67 1.72 -12.45
CA HIS A 180 2.04 2.08 -11.09
C HIS A 180 0.84 2.23 -10.15
N ALA A 181 -0.27 2.80 -10.65
CA ALA A 181 -1.52 2.90 -9.90
C ALA A 181 -2.07 1.52 -9.47
N GLU A 182 -2.08 0.54 -10.38
CA GLU A 182 -2.52 -0.82 -10.06
C GLU A 182 -1.54 -1.53 -9.13
N ARG A 183 -0.23 -1.28 -9.27
CA ARG A 183 0.79 -1.79 -8.33
C ARG A 183 0.55 -1.29 -6.91
N SER A 184 0.40 0.03 -6.73
CA SER A 184 0.11 0.62 -5.42
C SER A 184 -1.23 0.13 -4.85
N ARG A 185 -2.26 -0.03 -5.69
CA ARG A 185 -3.55 -0.58 -5.29
C ARG A 185 -3.43 -2.04 -4.80
N MET A 186 -2.72 -2.89 -5.53
CA MET A 186 -2.47 -4.28 -5.13
C MET A 186 -1.70 -4.38 -3.82
N VAL A 187 -0.70 -3.51 -3.61
CA VAL A 187 0.07 -3.49 -2.36
C VAL A 187 -0.76 -2.99 -1.20
N TYR A 188 -1.56 -1.95 -1.39
CA TYR A 188 -2.50 -1.48 -0.37
C TYR A 188 -3.48 -2.59 0.05
N ASP A 189 -3.98 -3.37 -0.91
CA ASP A 189 -4.86 -4.50 -0.64
C ASP A 189 -4.18 -5.66 0.13
N LEU A 190 -2.85 -5.83 0.00
CA LEU A 190 -2.08 -6.69 0.89
C LEU A 190 -1.98 -6.10 2.31
N LEU A 191 -1.73 -4.80 2.41
CA LEU A 191 -1.60 -4.08 3.68
C LEU A 191 -2.89 -4.06 4.49
N THR A 192 -4.06 -3.99 3.85
CA THR A 192 -5.37 -4.05 4.52
C THR A 192 -5.67 -5.43 5.09
N ARG A 193 -5.10 -6.52 4.54
CA ARG A 193 -5.33 -7.90 5.00
C ARG A 193 -4.23 -8.44 5.91
N ALA A 194 -3.09 -7.78 6.00
CA ALA A 194 -1.97 -8.24 6.80
C ALA A 194 -2.28 -8.19 8.31
N HIS A 195 -2.05 -9.32 8.99
CA HIS A 195 -2.20 -9.44 10.43
C HIS A 195 -0.97 -8.92 11.18
N TYR A 196 -1.18 -8.44 12.40
CA TYR A 196 -0.11 -8.03 13.33
C TYR A 196 -0.27 -8.68 14.72
N ASP A 197 -0.89 -9.85 14.74
CA ASP A 197 -1.11 -10.67 15.93
C ASP A 197 0.21 -11.10 16.58
N ASP A 198 0.25 -11.01 17.91
CA ASP A 198 1.36 -11.53 18.72
C ASP A 198 1.10 -13.02 19.04
N PRO A 199 1.97 -13.95 18.57
CA PRO A 199 1.83 -15.38 18.86
C PRO A 199 1.77 -15.72 20.34
N ARG A 200 2.38 -14.90 21.21
CA ARG A 200 2.43 -15.14 22.66
C ARG A 200 1.08 -14.87 23.31
N LEU A 201 0.34 -13.88 22.80
CA LEU A 201 -1.02 -13.59 23.25
C LEU A 201 -2.01 -14.67 22.79
N ASN A 202 -1.77 -15.25 21.62
CA ASN A 202 -2.62 -16.30 21.05
C ASN A 202 -2.48 -17.67 21.75
N SER A 203 -1.40 -17.88 22.52
CA SER A 203 -1.12 -19.15 23.20
C SER A 203 -1.92 -19.34 24.51
N LYS A 204 -2.44 -18.27 25.11
CA LYS A 204 -3.17 -18.29 26.40
C LYS A 204 -4.66 -18.67 26.28
N GLY A 205 -5.05 -19.44 25.26
CA GLY A 205 -6.42 -19.97 25.13
C GLY A 205 -7.52 -18.94 24.82
N LYS A 206 -7.16 -17.68 24.58
CA LYS A 206 -8.08 -16.67 24.02
C LYS A 206 -8.23 -16.92 22.51
N THR A 207 -9.48 -16.89 22.03
CA THR A 207 -9.86 -16.94 20.62
C THR A 207 -8.90 -16.07 19.80
N GLN A 208 -8.36 -16.59 18.69
CA GLN A 208 -7.57 -15.81 17.74
C GLN A 208 -8.28 -14.48 17.53
N ASN A 209 -7.61 -13.38 17.87
CA ASN A 209 -8.22 -12.07 17.86
C ASN A 209 -8.37 -11.62 16.40
N HIS A 210 -9.45 -12.09 15.75
CA HIS A 210 -9.72 -11.93 14.32
C HIS A 210 -9.75 -10.46 13.85
N TYR A 211 -9.68 -9.50 14.77
CA TYR A 211 -9.74 -8.06 14.50
C TYR A 211 -8.37 -7.39 14.35
N ARG A 212 -7.25 -8.06 14.63
CA ARG A 212 -5.90 -7.44 14.64
C ARG A 212 -5.19 -7.55 13.28
N PHE A 213 -5.77 -6.88 12.30
CA PHE A 213 -5.22 -6.81 10.95
C PHE A 213 -5.43 -5.41 10.34
N GLY A 214 -4.69 -5.14 9.27
CA GLY A 214 -4.86 -3.96 8.45
C GLY A 214 -4.02 -2.75 8.85
N ILE A 215 -3.47 -2.07 7.84
CA ILE A 215 -2.67 -0.87 8.01
C ILE A 215 -3.46 0.31 8.60
N GLU A 216 -4.75 0.44 8.27
CA GLU A 216 -5.58 1.56 8.74
C GLU A 216 -5.71 1.58 10.26
N ARG A 217 -5.87 0.39 10.87
CA ARG A 217 -5.93 0.26 12.33
C ARG A 217 -4.59 0.61 12.98
N LEU A 218 -3.48 0.22 12.36
CA LEU A 218 -2.14 0.58 12.84
C LEU A 218 -1.87 2.08 12.73
N VAL A 219 -2.39 2.75 11.70
CA VAL A 219 -2.32 4.21 11.57
C VAL A 219 -3.22 4.90 12.61
N ALA A 220 -4.45 4.45 12.79
CA ALA A 220 -5.38 4.98 13.79
C ALA A 220 -4.85 4.85 15.22
N GLN A 221 -4.13 3.76 15.52
CA GLN A 221 -3.49 3.52 16.81
C GLN A 221 -2.16 4.26 17.00
N GLY A 222 -1.71 5.03 16.01
CA GLY A 222 -0.43 5.75 16.05
C GLY A 222 0.78 4.83 16.13
N VAL A 223 0.68 3.61 15.57
CA VAL A 223 1.81 2.69 15.35
C VAL A 223 2.61 3.14 14.13
N TYR A 224 1.89 3.55 13.09
CA TYR A 224 2.40 4.30 11.94
C TYR A 224 1.77 5.71 11.93
N THR A 225 2.55 6.70 11.52
CA THR A 225 2.08 8.08 11.34
C THR A 225 1.36 8.25 10.01
N ALA A 226 1.86 7.61 8.95
CA ALA A 226 1.28 7.69 7.62
C ALA A 226 1.60 6.45 6.78
N ALA A 227 0.76 6.19 5.78
CA ALA A 227 0.93 5.12 4.81
C ALA A 227 0.42 5.60 3.45
N TYR A 228 1.30 5.73 2.45
CA TYR A 228 0.96 6.33 1.15
C TYR A 228 1.76 5.73 -0.02
N PRO A 229 1.18 5.68 -1.23
CA PRO A 229 1.93 5.35 -2.44
C PRO A 229 2.81 6.51 -2.90
N LEU A 230 3.92 6.24 -3.57
CA LEU A 230 4.74 7.29 -4.19
C LEU A 230 4.16 7.69 -5.55
N HIS A 231 4.10 8.99 -5.84
CA HIS A 231 3.68 9.46 -7.15
C HIS A 231 4.83 9.37 -8.16
N GLN A 232 4.51 9.03 -9.41
CA GLN A 232 5.45 9.22 -10.51
C GLN A 232 5.48 10.69 -10.90
N VAL A 233 6.68 11.26 -11.04
CA VAL A 233 6.84 12.58 -11.66
C VAL A 233 6.57 12.38 -13.15
N MET A 234 5.55 13.05 -13.69
CA MET A 234 5.32 13.04 -15.13
C MET A 234 6.45 13.82 -15.80
N ALA A 235 7.22 13.14 -16.64
CA ALA A 235 8.30 13.72 -17.44
C ALA A 235 7.83 13.92 -18.88
#